data_AF-A0A4U9IGL4-F1
#
_entry.id   AF-A0A4U9IGL4-F1
#
_cell.length_a   1.000
_cell.length_b   1.000
_cell.length_c   1.000
_cell.angle_alpha   90.00
_cell.angle_beta   90.00
_cell.angle_gamma   90.00
#
_symmetry.space_group_name_H-M   'P 1'
#
loop_
_entity.id
_entity.type
_entity.pdbx_description
1 polymer ?
#
loop_
_entity_poly.entity_id
_entity_poly.type
_entity_poly.pdbx_seq_one_letter_code
_entity_poly.pdbx_strand_id
1 'polypeptide(L)'
;MFLNNELTTAGHTVTGNIFDGSDSGGVLDQLHSVDSRLSITSYTGTVTTLDPYTTATATATVQGHYGVLTIGVDGHYTYTLNSGVSLASMTTKETFTYKLTGDNGTSDTATLTIDMAPKFVSSEHNDTFTGSAYGDTLIYEVLNNTAGNGTAGNGGNDHWTNFSLAQGDKIDISDLLVGWNGQSATLGNYLHVTNSNGNTVISVDRDGAANIYTNTTLVTLDNVQDNLRGTG
;
A
#
# COMPACT_ATOMS: atom_id res chain seq x y z
N MET A 1 -23.04 2.97 -19.61
CA MET A 1 -21.64 3.30 -19.31
C MET A 1 -21.57 3.39 -17.80
N PHE A 2 -21.21 2.30 -17.14
CA PHE A 2 -21.06 2.26 -15.69
C PHE A 2 -19.57 2.44 -15.41
N LEU A 3 -19.22 3.58 -14.85
CA LEU A 3 -17.92 3.83 -14.22
C LEU A 3 -18.02 3.24 -12.81
N ASN A 4 -17.80 1.95 -12.69
CA ASN A 4 -17.49 1.33 -11.41
C ASN A 4 -16.01 0.98 -11.41
N ASN A 5 -15.18 2.03 -11.41
CA ASN A 5 -13.81 1.99 -10.92
C ASN A 5 -13.80 1.98 -9.38
N GLU A 6 -14.75 1.25 -8.78
CA GLU A 6 -14.78 0.99 -7.34
C GLU A 6 -13.75 -0.10 -7.11
N LEU A 7 -12.50 0.32 -6.94
CA LEU A 7 -11.54 -0.47 -6.21
C LEU A 7 -12.10 -0.64 -4.80
N THR A 8 -12.89 -1.68 -4.59
CA THR A 8 -13.58 -1.89 -3.32
C THR A 8 -12.53 -2.21 -2.26
N THR A 9 -12.36 -1.33 -1.28
CA THR A 9 -11.49 -1.56 -0.11
C THR A 9 -12.02 -2.66 0.83
N ALA A 10 -13.10 -3.35 0.44
CA ALA A 10 -13.74 -4.39 1.22
C ALA A 10 -12.77 -5.55 1.48
N GLY A 11 -12.34 -5.70 2.74
CA GLY A 11 -11.49 -6.81 3.17
C GLY A 11 -9.99 -6.53 3.20
N HIS A 12 -9.54 -5.28 3.01
CA HIS A 12 -8.15 -4.94 3.34
C HIS A 12 -7.97 -4.90 4.85
N THR A 13 -7.25 -5.91 5.35
CA THR A 13 -6.89 -6.03 6.76
C THR A 13 -5.37 -6.02 6.91
N VAL A 14 -4.88 -5.22 7.84
CA VAL A 14 -3.50 -5.19 8.33
C VAL A 14 -3.46 -5.86 9.70
N THR A 15 -2.39 -6.58 10.06
CA THR A 15 -2.32 -7.39 11.28
C THR A 15 -0.92 -7.41 11.87
N GLY A 16 -0.81 -7.05 13.14
CA GLY A 16 0.47 -6.70 13.76
C GLY A 16 0.52 -6.83 15.26
N ASN A 17 1.60 -6.35 15.84
CA ASN A 17 1.73 -6.22 17.29
C ASN A 17 2.63 -5.04 17.71
N ILE A 18 2.10 -4.19 18.58
CA ILE A 18 2.83 -3.00 19.08
C ILE A 18 4.02 -3.33 19.98
N PHE A 19 4.09 -4.52 20.57
CA PHE A 19 5.16 -4.93 21.49
C PHE A 19 6.34 -5.63 20.81
N ASP A 20 6.11 -6.33 19.70
CA ASP A 20 7.18 -6.99 18.94
C ASP A 20 7.57 -6.24 17.65
N GLY A 21 6.77 -5.26 17.25
CA GLY A 21 7.00 -4.45 16.05
C GLY A 21 6.70 -5.16 14.74
N SER A 22 6.08 -6.34 14.78
CA SER A 22 5.58 -7.00 13.56
C SER A 22 4.54 -6.13 12.88
N ASP A 23 4.62 -6.07 11.54
CA ASP A 23 3.77 -5.36 10.55
C ASP A 23 3.80 -3.82 10.48
N SER A 24 4.38 -3.14 11.47
CA SER A 24 4.51 -1.68 11.43
C SER A 24 5.87 -1.30 10.86
N GLY A 25 5.94 -0.22 10.08
CA GLY A 25 7.21 0.50 9.86
C GLY A 25 7.81 1.11 11.15
N GLY A 26 7.24 0.81 12.32
CA GLY A 26 7.61 1.29 13.64
C GLY A 26 8.65 0.43 14.37
N VAL A 27 9.40 1.09 15.23
CA VAL A 27 10.40 0.52 16.13
C VAL A 27 9.71 -0.26 17.25
N LEU A 28 10.31 -1.37 17.67
CA LEU A 28 9.94 -2.19 18.84
C LEU A 28 9.61 -1.33 20.07
N ASP A 29 8.47 -1.56 20.72
CA ASP A 29 8.13 -0.92 22.00
C ASP A 29 8.28 -1.89 23.18
N GLN A 30 8.84 -1.43 24.30
CA GLN A 30 9.07 -2.28 25.46
C GLN A 30 7.94 -2.14 26.48
N LEU A 31 7.44 -3.29 26.94
CA LEU A 31 6.58 -3.35 28.11
C LEU A 31 7.34 -2.93 29.37
N HIS A 32 6.74 -2.07 30.18
CA HIS A 32 7.24 -1.75 31.53
C HIS A 32 7.12 -2.94 32.51
N SER A 33 6.05 -3.71 32.38
CA SER A 33 5.74 -4.90 33.18
C SER A 33 4.65 -5.75 32.49
N VAL A 34 4.40 -6.96 32.97
CA VAL A 34 3.32 -7.82 32.49
C VAL A 34 1.91 -7.27 32.77
N ASP A 35 1.77 -6.33 33.71
CA ASP A 35 0.50 -5.73 34.14
C ASP A 35 0.21 -4.37 33.46
N SER A 36 1.02 -4.00 32.47
CA SER A 36 0.90 -2.68 31.82
C SER A 36 -0.47 -2.49 31.16
N ARG A 37 -1.22 -1.49 31.62
CA ARG A 37 -2.49 -1.07 31.01
C ARG A 37 -2.24 -0.36 29.69
N LEU A 38 -2.98 -0.77 28.65
CA LEU A 38 -2.94 -0.14 27.33
C LEU A 38 -4.11 0.84 27.19
N SER A 39 -3.82 2.12 27.01
CA SER A 39 -4.82 3.12 26.62
C SER A 39 -4.62 3.53 25.18
N ILE A 40 -5.69 3.55 24.39
CA ILE A 40 -5.67 3.86 22.96
C ILE A 40 -6.69 4.96 22.65
N THR A 41 -6.30 5.93 21.84
CA THR A 41 -7.14 7.09 21.47
C THR A 41 -7.70 6.91 20.06
N SER A 42 -9.02 7.01 19.89
CA SER A 42 -9.67 6.98 18.58
C SER A 42 -9.42 8.26 17.78
N TYR A 43 -9.72 8.21 16.49
CA TYR A 43 -9.70 9.40 15.61
C TYR A 43 -10.59 10.54 16.14
N THR A 44 -11.70 10.21 16.81
CA THR A 44 -12.61 11.18 17.43
C THR A 44 -12.19 11.64 18.83
N GLY A 45 -11.02 11.20 19.32
CA GLY A 45 -10.48 11.58 20.63
C GLY A 45 -11.02 10.77 21.81
N THR A 46 -11.77 9.69 21.58
CA THR A 46 -12.25 8.81 22.66
C THR A 46 -11.13 7.89 23.11
N VAL A 47 -10.86 7.84 24.41
CA VAL A 47 -9.84 6.96 24.99
C VAL A 47 -10.50 5.68 25.51
N THR A 48 -9.97 4.53 25.10
CA THR A 48 -10.34 3.21 25.64
C THR A 48 -9.13 2.63 26.37
N THR A 49 -9.32 2.09 27.57
CA THR A 49 -8.25 1.43 28.33
C THR A 49 -8.54 -0.05 28.48
N LEU A 50 -7.56 -0.88 28.13
CA LEU A 50 -7.52 -2.30 28.38
C LEU A 50 -6.63 -2.59 29.59
N ASP A 51 -7.10 -3.50 30.44
CA ASP A 51 -6.44 -3.86 31.69
C ASP A 51 -6.25 -5.39 31.75
N PRO A 52 -5.00 -5.87 31.54
CA PRO A 52 -4.71 -7.31 31.50
C PRO A 52 -4.96 -7.99 32.84
N TYR A 53 -4.91 -7.26 33.96
CA TYR A 53 -5.16 -7.79 35.30
C TYR A 53 -6.63 -8.15 35.51
N THR A 54 -7.53 -7.39 34.89
CA THR A 54 -8.99 -7.65 34.98
C THR A 54 -9.45 -8.70 33.98
N THR A 55 -8.87 -8.74 32.79
CA THR A 55 -9.25 -9.66 31.72
C THR A 55 -8.07 -9.89 30.78
N ALA A 56 -7.44 -11.05 30.93
CA ALA A 56 -6.21 -11.42 30.22
C ALA A 56 -6.33 -11.47 28.67
N THR A 57 -7.55 -11.45 28.13
CA THR A 57 -7.82 -11.45 26.68
C THR A 57 -8.68 -10.25 26.25
N ALA A 58 -8.63 -9.15 27.00
CA ALA A 58 -9.44 -7.98 26.67
C ALA A 58 -9.01 -7.38 25.33
N THR A 59 -10.00 -6.93 24.56
CA THR A 59 -9.82 -6.26 23.26
C THR A 59 -10.62 -4.96 23.23
N ALA A 60 -10.10 -3.97 22.52
CA ALA A 60 -10.78 -2.71 22.21
C ALA A 60 -11.07 -2.63 20.71
N THR A 61 -12.23 -2.08 20.36
CA THR A 61 -12.54 -1.63 19.00
C THR A 61 -12.48 -0.11 18.96
N VAL A 62 -11.62 0.44 18.12
CA VAL A 62 -11.25 1.85 18.07
C VAL A 62 -11.48 2.38 16.66
N GLN A 63 -12.27 3.44 16.56
CA GLN A 63 -12.59 4.07 15.27
C GLN A 63 -11.37 4.86 14.76
N GLY A 64 -10.91 4.52 13.56
CA GLY A 64 -9.90 5.28 12.80
C GLY A 64 -10.56 6.29 11.86
N HIS A 65 -9.74 6.94 11.03
CA HIS A 65 -10.24 7.85 10.00
C HIS A 65 -10.84 7.08 8.80
N TYR A 66 -10.17 6.00 8.37
CA TYR A 66 -10.53 5.24 7.17
C TYR A 66 -11.11 3.84 7.46
N GLY A 67 -11.18 3.45 8.74
CA GLY A 67 -11.41 2.07 9.12
C GLY A 67 -11.47 1.88 10.63
N VAL A 68 -11.38 0.62 11.05
CA VAL A 68 -11.54 0.22 12.45
C VAL A 68 -10.35 -0.60 12.90
N LEU A 69 -9.74 -0.19 14.01
CA LEU A 69 -8.71 -0.92 14.72
C LEU A 69 -9.35 -1.82 15.77
N THR A 70 -9.00 -3.10 15.79
CA THR A 70 -9.23 -3.98 16.94
C THR A 70 -7.87 -4.32 17.55
N ILE A 71 -7.68 -4.07 18.84
CA ILE A 71 -6.39 -4.28 19.53
C ILE A 71 -6.60 -4.99 20.86
N GLY A 72 -5.73 -5.96 21.16
CA GLY A 72 -5.72 -6.73 22.42
C GLY A 72 -4.78 -6.16 23.47
N VAL A 73 -4.97 -6.60 24.72
CA VAL A 73 -4.01 -6.35 25.83
C VAL A 73 -2.62 -6.93 25.56
N ASP A 74 -2.52 -7.93 24.70
CA ASP A 74 -1.28 -8.56 24.23
C ASP A 74 -0.60 -7.76 23.09
N GLY A 75 -1.14 -6.59 22.76
CA GLY A 75 -0.62 -5.69 21.73
C GLY A 75 -0.96 -6.13 20.30
N HIS A 76 -1.51 -7.33 20.12
CA HIS A 76 -1.92 -7.80 18.81
C HIS A 76 -3.07 -6.95 18.29
N TYR A 77 -3.00 -6.58 17.02
CA TYR A 77 -4.04 -5.77 16.42
C TYR A 77 -4.38 -6.20 15.00
N THR A 78 -5.60 -5.87 14.60
CA THR A 78 -6.07 -5.91 13.23
C THR A 78 -6.66 -4.57 12.87
N TYR A 79 -6.32 -4.01 11.72
CA TYR A 79 -6.96 -2.81 11.18
C TYR A 79 -7.68 -3.16 9.88
N THR A 80 -8.97 -2.83 9.78
CA THR A 80 -9.77 -3.11 8.57
C THR A 80 -10.36 -1.83 8.02
N LEU A 81 -10.16 -1.59 6.72
CA LEU A 81 -10.77 -0.44 6.04
C LEU A 81 -12.30 -0.53 6.01
N ASN A 82 -12.94 0.62 6.13
CA ASN A 82 -14.38 0.73 5.93
C ASN A 82 -14.73 0.44 4.46
N SER A 83 -15.89 -0.14 4.23
CA SER A 83 -16.40 -0.39 2.88
C SER A 83 -16.64 0.93 2.14
N GLY A 84 -16.21 1.01 0.88
CA GLY A 84 -16.45 2.17 0.01
C GLY A 84 -15.54 3.37 0.27
N VAL A 85 -14.43 3.19 0.99
CA VAL A 85 -13.41 4.23 1.12
C VAL A 85 -12.67 4.34 -0.20
N SER A 86 -12.63 5.55 -0.77
CA SER A 86 -11.83 5.84 -1.95
C SER A 86 -10.37 6.03 -1.55
N LEU A 87 -9.43 5.33 -2.20
CA LEU A 87 -7.99 5.50 -1.93
C LEU A 87 -7.52 6.94 -2.15
N ALA A 88 -8.06 7.63 -3.15
CA ALA A 88 -7.74 9.03 -3.43
C ALA A 88 -8.13 9.99 -2.28
N SER A 89 -9.07 9.57 -1.41
CA SER A 89 -9.44 10.33 -0.21
C SER A 89 -8.48 10.10 0.97
N MET A 90 -7.64 9.05 0.91
CA MET A 90 -6.72 8.65 1.96
C MET A 90 -5.40 9.44 1.88
N THR A 91 -5.50 10.76 2.07
CA THR A 91 -4.38 11.70 1.87
C THR A 91 -3.41 11.79 3.05
N THR A 92 -3.69 11.10 4.15
CA THR A 92 -2.81 11.00 5.32
C THR A 92 -2.67 9.55 5.79
N LYS A 93 -1.54 9.22 6.42
CA LYS A 93 -1.42 7.94 7.12
C LYS A 93 -2.36 7.87 8.34
N GLU A 94 -2.85 6.68 8.63
CA GLU A 94 -3.74 6.34 9.71
C GLU A 94 -2.88 6.10 10.94
N THR A 95 -3.17 6.86 11.97
CA THR A 95 -2.35 6.86 13.18
C THR A 95 -3.22 6.83 14.42
N PHE A 96 -2.78 6.08 15.41
CA PHE A 96 -3.42 6.01 16.72
C PHE A 96 -2.37 6.29 17.79
N THR A 97 -2.67 7.21 18.69
CA THR A 97 -1.83 7.43 19.88
C THR A 97 -2.23 6.44 20.97
N TYR A 98 -1.24 5.71 21.48
CA TYR A 98 -1.41 4.80 22.60
C TYR A 98 -0.47 5.14 23.75
N LYS A 99 -0.87 4.68 24.94
CA LYS A 99 -0.16 4.88 26.19
C LYS A 99 -0.11 3.58 26.97
N LEU A 100 1.09 3.14 27.35
CA LEU A 100 1.31 2.02 28.26
C LEU A 100 1.53 2.56 29.66
N THR A 101 0.79 2.07 30.65
CA THR A 101 0.92 2.50 32.05
C THR A 101 1.16 1.30 32.95
N GLY A 102 2.31 1.27 33.62
CA GLY A 102 2.64 0.24 34.60
C GLY A 102 1.95 0.46 35.94
N ASP A 103 1.99 -0.56 36.80
CA ASP A 103 1.33 -0.55 38.13
C ASP A 103 1.89 0.49 39.10
N ASN A 104 3.15 0.86 38.92
CA ASN A 104 3.82 1.94 39.66
C ASN A 104 3.41 3.34 39.15
N GLY A 105 2.54 3.43 38.13
CA GLY A 105 2.08 4.66 37.51
C GLY A 105 3.02 5.26 36.47
N THR A 106 4.16 4.63 36.16
CA THR A 106 5.03 5.07 35.05
C THR A 106 4.33 4.82 33.73
N SER A 107 4.56 5.70 32.75
CA SER A 107 3.90 5.56 31.47
C SER A 107 4.68 6.10 30.30
N ASP A 108 4.58 5.41 29.17
CA ASP A 108 5.12 5.82 27.88
C ASP A 108 3.99 6.02 26.88
N THR A 109 4.20 6.92 25.94
CA THR A 109 3.25 7.25 24.87
C THR A 109 3.94 7.11 23.54
N ALA A 110 3.26 6.46 22.60
CA ALA A 110 3.75 6.22 21.27
C ALA A 110 2.60 6.31 20.25
N THR A 111 2.96 6.28 18.97
CA THR A 111 2.02 6.36 17.87
C THR A 111 2.12 5.09 17.05
N LEU A 112 1.02 4.34 17.00
CA LEU A 112 0.82 3.26 16.04
C LEU A 112 0.47 3.89 14.70
N THR A 113 1.31 3.70 13.69
CA THR A 113 0.98 4.03 12.29
C THR A 113 0.60 2.73 11.58
N ILE A 114 -0.60 2.70 11.00
CA ILE A 114 -1.02 1.55 10.18
C ILE A 114 -0.32 1.67 8.83
N ASP A 115 0.54 0.72 8.47
CA ASP A 115 1.17 0.73 7.15
C ASP A 115 0.31 -0.07 6.17
N MET A 116 -0.49 0.65 5.38
CA MET A 116 -1.28 0.04 4.32
C MET A 116 -0.45 -0.08 3.04
N ALA A 117 -0.75 -1.08 2.23
CA ALA A 117 -0.19 -1.23 0.89
C ALA A 117 -1.33 -1.46 -0.12
N PRO A 118 -2.09 -0.40 -0.47
CA PRO A 118 -3.21 -0.53 -1.39
C PRO A 118 -2.76 -0.97 -2.78
N LYS A 119 -3.65 -1.63 -3.52
CA LYS A 119 -3.32 -2.21 -4.82
C LYS A 119 -4.39 -1.86 -5.85
N PHE A 120 -3.95 -1.47 -7.03
CA PHE A 120 -4.78 -1.36 -8.23
C PHE A 120 -4.48 -2.55 -9.13
N VAL A 121 -5.49 -3.06 -9.82
CA VAL A 121 -5.30 -4.05 -10.90
C VAL A 121 -5.69 -3.35 -12.20
N SER A 122 -4.83 -3.46 -13.21
CA SER A 122 -5.06 -2.89 -14.53
C SER A 122 -6.27 -3.52 -15.23
N SER A 123 -6.78 -2.84 -16.25
CA SER A 123 -7.87 -3.34 -17.08
C SER A 123 -7.55 -3.20 -18.58
N GLU A 124 -8.47 -3.67 -19.42
CA GLU A 124 -8.42 -3.50 -20.87
C GLU A 124 -8.77 -2.07 -21.33
N HIS A 125 -9.09 -1.18 -20.39
CA HIS A 125 -9.42 0.21 -20.63
C HIS A 125 -8.26 1.13 -20.31
N ASN A 126 -8.33 2.37 -20.84
CA ASN A 126 -7.41 3.42 -20.45
C ASN A 126 -7.89 4.00 -19.12
N ASP A 127 -7.16 3.69 -18.07
CA ASP A 127 -7.53 3.99 -16.70
C ASP A 127 -6.81 5.23 -16.17
N THR A 128 -7.37 5.84 -15.13
CA THR A 128 -6.71 6.89 -14.35
C THR A 128 -6.68 6.47 -12.90
N PHE A 129 -5.47 6.31 -12.39
CA PHE A 129 -5.17 5.89 -11.03
C PHE A 129 -4.78 7.09 -10.18
N THR A 130 -5.37 7.18 -9.00
CA THR A 130 -4.98 8.11 -7.95
C THR A 130 -4.82 7.32 -6.65
N GLY A 131 -3.58 7.22 -6.21
CA GLY A 131 -3.13 6.55 -4.99
C GLY A 131 -3.55 7.26 -3.70
N SER A 132 -3.29 6.58 -2.60
CA SER A 132 -3.40 7.08 -1.24
C SER A 132 -2.11 7.81 -0.81
N ALA A 133 -1.96 8.05 0.50
CA ALA A 133 -0.71 8.54 1.10
C ALA A 133 0.25 7.41 1.53
N TYR A 134 -0.09 6.16 1.21
CA TYR A 134 0.74 4.99 1.47
C TYR A 134 1.45 4.54 0.20
N GLY A 135 2.34 3.55 0.31
CA GLY A 135 2.97 2.95 -0.85
C GLY A 135 1.96 2.07 -1.58
N ASP A 136 1.35 2.60 -2.63
CA ASP A 136 0.38 1.87 -3.44
C ASP A 136 1.08 1.04 -4.53
N THR A 137 0.43 -0.02 -5.01
CA THR A 137 0.96 -0.83 -6.12
C THR A 137 -0.05 -0.90 -7.25
N LEU A 138 0.31 -0.45 -8.45
CA LEU A 138 -0.44 -0.75 -9.67
C LEU A 138 0.07 -2.06 -10.27
N ILE A 139 -0.80 -3.04 -10.41
CA ILE A 139 -0.48 -4.39 -10.90
C ILE A 139 -1.00 -4.54 -12.31
N TYR A 140 -0.11 -4.90 -13.23
CA TYR A 140 -0.46 -5.25 -14.60
C TYR A 140 -0.52 -6.75 -14.82
N GLU A 141 -1.69 -7.25 -15.20
CA GLU A 141 -1.93 -8.68 -15.48
C GLU A 141 -1.98 -8.97 -16.99
N VAL A 142 -1.88 -10.24 -17.38
CA VAL A 142 -2.08 -10.66 -18.78
C VAL A 142 -3.57 -10.86 -19.05
N LEU A 143 -4.21 -9.88 -19.71
CA LEU A 143 -5.62 -9.94 -20.11
C LEU A 143 -5.83 -10.62 -21.47
N ASN A 144 -4.83 -10.52 -22.35
CA ASN A 144 -4.82 -11.11 -23.68
C ASN A 144 -3.40 -11.51 -24.09
N ASN A 145 -3.17 -12.82 -24.21
CA ASN A 145 -1.86 -13.37 -24.56
C ASN A 145 -1.64 -13.59 -26.07
N THR A 146 -2.46 -12.99 -26.93
CA THR A 146 -2.28 -13.07 -28.38
C THR A 146 -0.94 -12.41 -28.77
N ALA A 147 -0.17 -13.08 -29.63
CA ALA A 147 1.10 -12.56 -30.14
C ALA A 147 0.90 -11.18 -30.78
N GLY A 148 1.81 -10.25 -30.52
CA GLY A 148 1.70 -8.85 -30.96
C GLY A 148 0.90 -7.93 -30.04
N ASN A 149 0.24 -8.45 -29.00
CA ASN A 149 -0.41 -7.59 -28.00
C ASN A 149 0.63 -7.05 -26.99
N GLY A 150 1.19 -5.88 -27.29
CA GLY A 150 2.34 -5.29 -26.58
C GLY A 150 2.11 -5.02 -25.09
N THR A 151 0.89 -4.66 -24.69
CA THR A 151 0.51 -4.43 -23.28
C THR A 151 -0.19 -5.64 -22.65
N ALA A 152 -0.19 -6.80 -23.32
CA ALA A 152 -0.94 -7.99 -22.89
C ALA A 152 -2.46 -7.75 -22.77
N GLY A 153 -3.03 -6.87 -23.58
CA GLY A 153 -4.45 -6.53 -23.55
C GLY A 153 -4.85 -5.44 -22.58
N ASN A 154 -3.90 -4.88 -21.81
CA ASN A 154 -4.16 -3.73 -20.97
C ASN A 154 -4.34 -2.44 -21.77
N GLY A 155 -4.96 -1.43 -21.17
CA GLY A 155 -5.01 -0.06 -21.67
C GLY A 155 -3.67 0.43 -22.20
N GLY A 156 -3.68 1.13 -23.34
CA GLY A 156 -2.47 1.69 -23.95
C GLY A 156 -2.17 3.13 -23.51
N ASN A 157 -3.01 3.69 -22.65
CA ASN A 157 -2.92 5.08 -22.18
C ASN A 157 -3.44 5.20 -20.75
N ASP A 158 -2.88 4.40 -19.84
CA ASP A 158 -3.16 4.56 -18.42
C ASP A 158 -2.41 5.76 -17.86
N HIS A 159 -3.00 6.40 -16.85
CA HIS A 159 -2.39 7.52 -16.14
C HIS A 159 -2.37 7.27 -14.64
N TRP A 160 -1.27 7.60 -13.97
CA TRP A 160 -1.20 7.68 -12.52
C TRP A 160 -0.90 9.12 -12.10
N THR A 161 -1.85 9.76 -11.43
CA THR A 161 -1.86 11.21 -11.22
C THR A 161 -1.00 11.70 -10.06
N ASN A 162 -0.61 10.81 -9.14
CA ASN A 162 0.08 11.16 -7.89
C ASN A 162 1.15 10.13 -7.48
N PHE A 163 1.72 9.39 -8.43
CA PHE A 163 2.77 8.41 -8.14
C PHE A 163 3.93 9.05 -7.37
N SER A 164 4.39 8.38 -6.31
CA SER A 164 5.43 8.88 -5.43
C SER A 164 6.37 7.79 -4.92
N LEU A 165 7.63 7.88 -5.33
CA LEU A 165 8.71 7.05 -4.78
C LEU A 165 8.87 7.24 -3.26
N ALA A 166 8.62 8.45 -2.76
CA ALA A 166 8.75 8.78 -1.35
C ALA A 166 7.66 8.11 -0.49
N GLN A 167 6.47 7.89 -1.06
CA GLN A 167 5.40 7.13 -0.41
C GLN A 167 5.63 5.62 -0.51
N GLY A 168 6.48 5.18 -1.44
CA GLY A 168 6.79 3.78 -1.67
C GLY A 168 5.96 3.15 -2.78
N ASP A 169 5.40 3.97 -3.67
CA ASP A 169 4.57 3.51 -4.78
C ASP A 169 5.35 2.62 -5.74
N LYS A 170 4.67 1.61 -6.28
CA LYS A 170 5.23 0.58 -7.15
C LYS A 170 4.33 0.29 -8.32
N ILE A 171 4.95 -0.14 -9.42
CA ILE A 171 4.24 -0.70 -10.57
C ILE A 171 4.77 -2.12 -10.74
N ASP A 172 3.88 -3.09 -10.62
CA ASP A 172 4.18 -4.50 -10.82
C ASP A 172 3.83 -4.89 -12.26
N ILE A 173 4.84 -5.30 -13.01
CA ILE A 173 4.72 -5.76 -14.40
C ILE A 173 5.17 -7.21 -14.54
N SER A 174 5.37 -7.93 -13.43
CA SER A 174 6.01 -9.24 -13.42
C SER A 174 5.30 -10.24 -14.33
N ASP A 175 3.98 -10.23 -14.36
CA ASP A 175 3.16 -11.09 -15.23
C ASP A 175 3.29 -10.75 -16.71
N LEU A 176 3.65 -9.51 -17.05
CA LEU A 176 3.80 -9.09 -18.44
C LEU A 176 5.07 -9.65 -19.08
N LEU A 177 6.13 -9.90 -18.30
CA LEU A 177 7.45 -10.22 -18.83
C LEU A 177 7.57 -11.69 -19.25
N VAL A 178 7.95 -11.91 -20.50
CA VAL A 178 8.10 -13.22 -21.14
C VAL A 178 9.59 -13.55 -21.28
N GLY A 179 10.07 -14.54 -20.52
CA GLY A 179 11.45 -15.00 -20.62
C GLY A 179 12.48 -14.15 -19.85
N TRP A 180 12.04 -13.15 -19.09
CA TRP A 180 12.93 -12.41 -18.18
C TRP A 180 13.45 -13.33 -17.07
N ASN A 181 14.75 -13.24 -16.79
CA ASN A 181 15.44 -14.13 -15.85
C ASN A 181 15.49 -13.57 -14.41
N GLY A 182 14.75 -12.51 -14.12
CA GLY A 182 14.73 -11.83 -12.81
C GLY A 182 15.98 -11.00 -12.50
N GLN A 183 16.95 -10.88 -13.41
CA GLN A 183 18.17 -10.12 -13.17
C GLN A 183 17.99 -8.65 -13.57
N SER A 184 18.21 -7.73 -12.63
CA SER A 184 18.11 -6.28 -12.84
C SER A 184 18.96 -5.78 -14.02
N ALA A 185 20.12 -6.41 -14.26
CA ALA A 185 21.00 -6.09 -15.37
C ALA A 185 20.36 -6.27 -16.76
N THR A 186 19.29 -7.08 -16.87
CA THR A 186 18.57 -7.34 -18.12
C THR A 186 17.20 -6.69 -18.18
N LEU A 187 16.74 -6.07 -17.09
CA LEU A 187 15.40 -5.45 -17.02
C LEU A 187 15.24 -4.32 -18.04
N GLY A 188 16.32 -3.58 -18.36
CA GLY A 188 16.29 -2.50 -19.34
C GLY A 188 16.05 -2.95 -20.79
N ASN A 189 16.07 -4.26 -21.06
CA ASN A 189 15.61 -4.80 -22.35
C ASN A 189 14.08 -4.83 -22.44
N TYR A 190 13.39 -4.92 -21.30
CA TYR A 190 11.94 -5.11 -21.21
C TYR A 190 11.22 -3.82 -20.80
N LEU A 191 11.81 -3.02 -19.92
CA LEU A 191 11.20 -1.82 -19.35
C LEU A 191 11.89 -0.57 -19.86
N HIS A 192 11.12 0.32 -20.47
CA HIS A 192 11.60 1.60 -20.98
C HIS A 192 10.92 2.74 -20.25
N VAL A 193 11.72 3.63 -19.67
CA VAL A 193 11.25 4.82 -18.96
C VAL A 193 11.74 6.06 -19.71
N THR A 194 10.83 6.94 -20.08
CA THR A 194 11.15 8.20 -20.78
C THR A 194 10.46 9.38 -20.10
N ASN A 195 11.04 10.56 -20.23
CA ASN A 195 10.39 11.80 -19.78
C ASN A 195 9.78 12.52 -20.98
N SER A 196 8.53 12.95 -20.87
CA SER A 196 7.81 13.67 -21.93
C SER A 196 6.88 14.71 -21.33
N ASN A 197 7.03 15.98 -21.73
CA ASN A 197 6.13 17.09 -21.40
C ASN A 197 5.84 17.33 -19.90
N GLY A 198 6.73 16.96 -18.98
CA GLY A 198 6.42 17.06 -17.55
C GLY A 198 6.24 15.70 -16.86
N ASN A 199 5.98 14.65 -17.63
CA ASN A 199 5.57 13.34 -17.15
C ASN A 199 6.66 12.28 -17.36
N THR A 200 6.54 11.19 -16.61
CA THR A 200 7.32 9.96 -16.84
C THR A 200 6.44 8.94 -17.57
N VAL A 201 6.88 8.46 -18.72
CA VAL A 201 6.18 7.45 -19.52
C VAL A 201 6.89 6.12 -19.39
N ILE A 202 6.17 5.11 -18.94
CA ILE A 202 6.63 3.73 -18.80
C ILE A 202 6.07 2.91 -19.95
N SER A 203 6.96 2.26 -20.68
CA SER A 203 6.64 1.37 -21.79
C SER A 203 7.26 0.00 -21.57
N VAL A 204 6.60 -1.03 -22.07
CA VAL A 204 7.02 -2.42 -21.94
C VAL A 204 7.25 -3.07 -23.30
N ASP A 205 8.36 -3.78 -23.41
CA ASP A 205 8.65 -4.78 -24.42
C ASP A 205 8.65 -6.16 -23.73
N ARG A 206 7.59 -6.94 -23.94
CA ARG A 206 7.31 -8.11 -23.10
C ARG A 206 8.34 -9.22 -23.23
N ASP A 207 8.94 -9.43 -24.40
CA ASP A 207 10.00 -10.43 -24.62
C ASP A 207 11.41 -9.83 -24.58
N GLY A 208 11.53 -8.53 -24.29
CA GLY A 208 12.79 -7.82 -24.14
C GLY A 208 13.63 -7.78 -25.43
N ALA A 209 12.98 -8.05 -26.55
CA ALA A 209 13.58 -8.09 -27.86
C ALA A 209 12.48 -7.66 -28.86
N ALA A 210 12.86 -6.88 -29.88
CA ALA A 210 11.92 -6.27 -30.80
C ALA A 210 11.37 -7.26 -31.86
N ASN A 211 10.82 -8.39 -31.41
CA ASN A 211 10.30 -9.47 -32.25
C ASN A 211 8.81 -9.70 -32.07
N ILE A 212 8.36 -10.45 -31.06
CA ILE A 212 6.95 -10.84 -30.95
C ILE A 212 6.13 -9.69 -30.36
N TYR A 213 6.69 -9.00 -29.39
CA TYR A 213 6.14 -7.80 -28.82
C TYR A 213 7.04 -6.62 -29.20
N THR A 214 6.44 -5.43 -29.23
CA THR A 214 7.17 -4.19 -29.49
C THR A 214 6.96 -3.27 -28.32
N ASN A 215 7.98 -2.50 -27.98
CA ASN A 215 7.92 -1.51 -26.91
C ASN A 215 6.65 -0.63 -27.03
N THR A 216 5.73 -0.79 -26.09
CA THR A 216 4.41 -0.14 -26.10
C THR A 216 4.19 0.57 -24.77
N THR A 217 3.64 1.79 -24.83
CA THR A 217 3.30 2.55 -23.62
C THR A 217 2.28 1.79 -22.78
N LEU A 218 2.60 1.69 -21.49
CA LEU A 218 1.76 1.03 -20.48
C LEU A 218 1.07 2.09 -19.63
N VAL A 219 1.86 2.96 -18.99
CA VAL A 219 1.35 3.99 -18.07
C VAL A 219 2.16 5.28 -18.15
N THR A 220 1.47 6.40 -18.00
CA THR A 220 2.06 7.72 -17.82
C THR A 220 1.90 8.16 -16.37
N LEU A 221 3.01 8.50 -15.71
CA LEU A 221 3.03 9.09 -14.38
C LEU A 221 3.01 10.61 -14.53
N ASP A 222 1.89 11.22 -14.17
CA ASP A 222 1.65 12.63 -14.42
C ASP A 222 2.47 13.48 -13.46
N ASN A 223 3.17 14.48 -14.00
CA ASN A 223 4.01 15.42 -13.26
C ASN A 223 5.12 14.78 -12.42
N VAL A 224 5.50 13.53 -12.73
CA VAL A 224 6.65 12.86 -12.13
C VAL A 224 7.87 13.04 -13.05
N GLN A 225 8.96 13.57 -12.52
CA GLN A 225 10.23 13.79 -13.25
C GLN A 225 11.43 13.11 -12.60
N ASP A 226 11.21 12.40 -11.48
CA ASP A 226 12.31 11.72 -10.81
C ASP A 226 12.90 10.66 -11.73
N ASN A 227 14.23 10.63 -11.83
CA ASN A 227 14.92 9.58 -12.56
C ASN A 227 14.64 8.24 -11.86
N LEU A 228 13.61 7.51 -12.30
CA LEU A 228 13.30 6.12 -11.91
C LEU A 228 14.44 5.20 -12.37
N ARG A 229 15.61 5.35 -11.75
CA ARG A 229 16.74 4.45 -11.96
C ARG A 229 16.51 3.26 -11.04
N GLY A 230 16.26 2.10 -11.62
CA GLY A 230 16.24 0.84 -10.88
C GLY A 230 17.51 0.74 -10.04
N THR A 231 17.37 0.90 -8.74
CA THR A 231 18.44 0.58 -7.79
C THR A 231 18.47 -0.94 -7.70
N GLY A 232 19.57 -1.51 -8.18
CA GLY A 232 19.81 -2.95 -8.21
C GLY A 232 20.10 -3.57 -6.86
#